data_AF-A0A937UKK1-F1
#
_entry.id   AF-A0A937UKK1-F1
#
_cell.length_a   1.000
_cell.length_b   1.000
_cell.length_c   1.000
_cell.angle_alpha   90.00
_cell.angle_beta   90.00
_cell.angle_gamma   90.00
#
_symmetry.space_group_name_H-M   'P 1'
#
loop_
_entity.id
_entity.type
_entity.pdbx_description
1 polymer ?
#
loop_
_entity_poly.entity_id
_entity_poly.type
_entity_poly.pdbx_seq_one_letter_code
_entity_poly.pdbx_strand_id
1 'polypeptide(L)'
;MEKLKKRLPAKERKKQILKSAVKVFARSNYYNTKMSDIAKEAGISEAMIYRHFSSKKEIFIVVLKHMSDRILTFWERELDPVKSPLEKLRSMLLGYYQRMIKHPNELKVQFLAISGIDDKDVLKRLRTDQQNYIKHFSDVIQEGISQREIRKDVDVNALAFAYNGSGIMMNMMRLLGFTRKFNEKTVVSLIDHFIESIKV
;
A
#
# COMPACT_ATOMS: atom_id res chain seq x y z
N MET A 1 40.42 -10.69 11.40
CA MET A 1 39.92 -11.47 10.25
C MET A 1 38.45 -11.15 10.03
N GLU A 2 38.19 -10.30 9.03
CA GLU A 2 36.84 -9.88 8.63
C GLU A 2 36.10 -11.08 8.02
N LYS A 3 35.00 -11.53 8.64
CA LYS A 3 34.21 -12.65 8.13
C LYS A 3 33.70 -12.31 6.72
N LEU A 4 34.27 -12.96 5.70
CA LEU A 4 33.79 -12.93 4.32
C LEU A 4 32.26 -13.13 4.29
N LYS A 5 31.51 -12.04 4.08
CA LYS A 5 30.04 -12.06 3.97
C LYS A 5 29.66 -13.00 2.82
N LYS A 6 29.11 -14.16 3.17
CA LYS A 6 28.60 -15.19 2.24
C LYS A 6 27.77 -14.53 1.13
N ARG A 7 28.09 -14.80 -0.14
CA ARG A 7 27.40 -14.22 -1.30
C ARG A 7 25.93 -14.62 -1.26
N LEU A 8 25.04 -13.63 -1.13
CA LEU A 8 23.59 -13.89 -1.18
C LEU A 8 23.17 -14.40 -2.57
N PRO A 9 22.23 -15.34 -2.66
CA PRO A 9 21.55 -15.68 -3.91
C PRO A 9 20.90 -14.44 -4.54
N ALA A 10 20.79 -14.42 -5.88
CA ALA A 10 20.29 -13.25 -6.61
C ALA A 10 18.91 -12.77 -6.14
N LYS A 11 18.00 -13.70 -5.81
CA LYS A 11 16.66 -13.40 -5.29
C LYS A 11 16.71 -12.69 -3.93
N GLU A 12 17.55 -13.17 -3.01
CA GLU A 12 17.74 -12.55 -1.70
C GLU A 12 18.44 -11.20 -1.79
N ARG A 13 19.36 -11.04 -2.75
CA ARG A 13 19.97 -9.74 -3.04
C ARG A 13 18.94 -8.73 -3.54
N LYS A 14 18.06 -9.13 -4.48
CA LYS A 14 16.96 -8.26 -4.94
C LYS A 14 16.06 -7.84 -3.77
N LYS A 15 15.67 -8.75 -2.88
CA LYS A 15 14.89 -8.42 -1.68
C LYS A 15 15.61 -7.43 -0.76
N GLN A 16 16.91 -7.62 -0.53
CA GLN A 16 17.72 -6.70 0.27
C GLN A 16 17.75 -5.29 -0.34
N ILE A 17 17.94 -5.19 -1.65
CA ILE A 17 17.92 -3.91 -2.38
C ILE A 17 16.56 -3.25 -2.23
N LEU A 18 15.46 -3.97 -2.48
CA LEU A 18 14.10 -3.42 -2.36
C LEU A 18 13.77 -2.95 -0.95
N LYS A 19 14.14 -3.73 0.08
CA LYS A 19 13.96 -3.34 1.50
C LYS A 19 14.72 -2.05 1.84
N SER A 20 15.92 -1.89 1.28
CA SER A 20 16.74 -0.69 1.47
C SER A 20 16.15 0.50 0.71
N ALA A 21 15.71 0.27 -0.54
CA ALA A 21 15.07 1.28 -1.37
C ALA A 21 13.80 1.86 -0.74
N VAL A 22 12.93 1.01 -0.14
CA VAL A 22 11.74 1.48 0.60
C VAL A 22 12.12 2.51 1.66
N LYS A 23 13.17 2.25 2.46
CA LYS A 23 13.60 3.20 3.49
C LYS A 23 14.13 4.51 2.91
N VAL A 24 14.91 4.43 1.83
CA VAL A 24 15.47 5.62 1.18
C VAL A 24 14.37 6.48 0.55
N PHE A 25 13.45 5.86 -0.21
CA PHE A 25 12.30 6.56 -0.77
C PHE A 25 11.39 7.16 0.31
N ALA A 26 11.21 6.48 1.45
CA ALA A 26 10.45 7.02 2.58
C ALA A 26 11.13 8.26 3.22
N ARG A 27 12.45 8.40 3.11
CA ARG A 27 13.20 9.57 3.61
C ARG A 27 13.23 10.71 2.61
N SER A 28 13.46 10.42 1.33
CA SER A 28 13.83 11.42 0.33
C SER A 28 12.87 11.54 -0.86
N ASN A 29 11.74 10.82 -0.89
CA ASN A 29 10.83 10.72 -2.05
C ASN A 29 11.51 10.16 -3.33
N TYR A 30 10.75 10.01 -4.42
CA TYR A 30 11.25 9.43 -5.68
C TYR A 30 12.33 10.30 -6.33
N TYR A 31 12.12 11.61 -6.44
CA TYR A 31 13.01 12.49 -7.18
C TYR A 31 14.35 12.71 -6.47
N ASN A 32 14.35 12.94 -5.16
CA ASN A 32 15.59 13.24 -4.44
C ASN A 32 16.39 11.99 -4.03
N THR A 33 15.90 10.78 -4.32
CA THR A 33 16.66 9.54 -4.11
C THR A 33 17.68 9.33 -5.22
N LYS A 34 18.92 8.95 -4.86
CA LYS A 34 19.97 8.49 -5.79
C LYS A 34 20.24 6.99 -5.63
N MET A 35 20.83 6.39 -6.67
CA MET A 35 21.24 4.97 -6.64
C MET A 35 22.30 4.71 -5.57
N SER A 36 23.23 5.65 -5.38
CA SER A 36 24.23 5.65 -4.32
C SER A 36 23.63 5.58 -2.90
N ASP A 37 22.49 6.24 -2.68
CA ASP A 37 21.82 6.25 -1.36
C ASP A 37 21.25 4.86 -1.03
N ILE A 38 20.69 4.19 -2.04
CA ILE A 38 20.19 2.82 -1.92
C ILE A 38 21.36 1.85 -1.70
N ALA A 39 22.47 2.03 -2.40
CA ALA A 39 23.68 1.21 -2.23
C ALA A 39 24.22 1.33 -0.80
N LYS A 40 24.31 2.56 -0.28
CA LYS A 40 24.74 2.85 1.08
C LYS A 40 23.81 2.23 2.12
N GLU A 41 22.49 2.39 1.98
CA GLU A 41 21.51 1.77 2.89
C GLU A 41 21.57 0.23 2.84
N ALA A 42 21.81 -0.35 1.66
CA ALA A 42 21.93 -1.79 1.48
C ALA A 42 23.30 -2.36 1.92
N GLY A 43 24.30 -1.52 2.14
CA GLY A 43 25.67 -1.94 2.45
C GLY A 43 26.33 -2.73 1.32
N ILE A 44 26.10 -2.31 0.07
CA ILE A 44 26.68 -2.89 -1.16
C ILE A 44 27.18 -1.77 -2.09
N SER A 45 27.95 -2.11 -3.13
CA SER A 45 28.36 -1.14 -4.15
C SER A 45 27.21 -0.79 -5.10
N GLU A 46 27.27 0.41 -5.69
CA GLU A 46 26.29 0.83 -6.70
C GLU A 46 26.32 -0.08 -7.94
N ALA A 47 27.51 -0.52 -8.36
CA ALA A 47 27.69 -1.53 -9.41
C ALA A 47 26.94 -2.84 -9.11
N MET A 48 26.82 -3.24 -7.83
CA MET A 48 26.03 -4.42 -7.45
C MET A 48 24.53 -4.19 -7.61
N ILE A 49 24.03 -2.96 -7.41
CA ILE A 49 22.63 -2.64 -7.70
C ILE A 49 22.38 -2.71 -9.20
N TYR A 50 23.26 -2.13 -10.03
CA TYR A 50 23.10 -2.15 -11.49
C TYR A 50 23.09 -3.56 -12.10
N ARG A 51 23.68 -4.56 -11.43
CA ARG A 51 23.55 -5.98 -11.82
C ARG A 51 22.14 -6.54 -11.66
N HIS A 52 21.28 -5.90 -10.87
CA HIS A 52 19.94 -6.38 -10.54
C HIS A 52 18.82 -5.47 -11.05
N PHE A 53 19.08 -4.17 -11.20
CA PHE A 53 18.14 -3.17 -11.65
C PHE A 53 18.87 -2.17 -12.55
N SER A 54 18.29 -1.88 -13.71
CA SER A 54 18.84 -0.96 -14.70
C SER A 54 18.76 0.52 -14.27
N SER A 55 17.81 0.86 -13.39
CA SER A 55 17.57 2.26 -13.00
C SER A 55 16.87 2.40 -11.65
N LYS A 56 16.94 3.61 -11.08
CA LYS A 56 16.12 4.02 -9.92
C LYS A 56 14.62 3.84 -10.20
N LYS A 57 14.18 4.17 -11.41
CA LYS A 57 12.79 4.05 -11.84
C LYS A 57 12.30 2.61 -11.77
N GLU A 58 13.10 1.66 -12.27
CA GLU A 58 12.79 0.23 -12.17
C GLU A 58 12.64 -0.20 -10.71
N ILE A 59 13.58 0.18 -9.84
CA ILE A 59 13.50 -0.13 -8.40
C ILE A 59 12.21 0.46 -7.81
N PHE A 60 11.90 1.71 -8.12
CA PHE A 60 10.72 2.39 -7.59
C PHE A 60 9.42 1.70 -8.02
N ILE A 61 9.27 1.37 -9.30
CA ILE A 61 8.09 0.65 -9.82
C ILE A 61 7.97 -0.73 -9.17
N VAL A 62 9.08 -1.46 -8.98
CA VAL A 62 9.07 -2.77 -8.32
C VAL A 62 8.70 -2.64 -6.84
N VAL A 63 9.14 -1.58 -6.16
CA VAL A 63 8.74 -1.27 -4.78
C VAL A 63 7.23 -1.00 -4.70
N LEU A 64 6.69 -0.13 -5.55
CA LEU A 64 5.25 0.16 -5.61
C LEU A 64 4.45 -1.12 -5.88
N LYS A 65 4.91 -1.92 -6.85
CA LYS A 65 4.31 -3.23 -7.14
C LYS A 65 4.26 -4.13 -5.93
N HIS A 66 5.40 -4.31 -5.29
CA HIS A 66 5.50 -5.21 -4.15
C HIS A 66 4.57 -4.79 -3.00
N MET A 67 4.45 -3.49 -2.75
CA MET A 67 3.55 -2.96 -1.73
C MET A 67 2.07 -3.16 -2.09
N SER A 68 1.71 -2.95 -3.36
CA SER A 68 0.34 -3.17 -3.84
C SER A 68 -0.06 -4.64 -3.81
N ASP A 69 0.78 -5.53 -4.35
CA ASP A 69 0.56 -6.98 -4.30
C ASP A 69 0.37 -7.44 -2.85
N ARG A 70 1.14 -6.88 -1.91
CA ARG A 70 1.04 -7.18 -0.48
C ARG A 70 -0.27 -6.75 0.18
N ILE A 71 -0.98 -5.77 -0.38
CA ILE A 71 -2.33 -5.37 0.08
C ILE A 71 -3.36 -6.29 -0.55
N LEU A 72 -3.27 -6.51 -1.87
CA LEU A 72 -4.20 -7.35 -2.61
C LEU A 72 -4.18 -8.80 -2.11
N THR A 73 -3.01 -9.43 -1.97
CA THR A 73 -2.88 -10.79 -1.42
C THR A 73 -3.37 -10.89 0.03
N PHE A 74 -3.27 -9.80 0.82
CA PHE A 74 -3.85 -9.78 2.16
C PHE A 74 -5.38 -9.80 2.07
N TRP A 75 -5.99 -9.00 1.20
CA TRP A 75 -7.44 -9.03 0.99
C TRP A 75 -7.90 -10.39 0.45
N GLU A 76 -7.25 -10.94 -0.58
CA GLU A 76 -7.59 -12.26 -1.13
C GLU A 76 -7.59 -13.35 -0.04
N ARG A 77 -6.57 -13.36 0.83
CA ARG A 77 -6.44 -14.40 1.86
C ARG A 77 -7.36 -14.21 3.06
N GLU A 78 -7.48 -12.98 3.56
CA GLU A 78 -8.22 -12.73 4.81
C GLU A 78 -9.72 -12.59 4.59
N LEU A 79 -10.15 -12.25 3.37
CA LEU A 79 -11.57 -12.08 3.05
C LEU A 79 -12.24 -13.38 2.58
N ASP A 80 -11.47 -14.36 2.10
CA ASP A 80 -11.98 -15.68 1.68
C ASP A 80 -12.88 -16.37 2.72
N PRO A 81 -12.50 -16.45 4.03
CA PRO A 81 -13.36 -17.07 5.03
C PRO A 81 -14.52 -16.17 5.51
N VAL A 82 -14.53 -14.88 5.18
CA VAL A 82 -15.53 -13.91 5.68
C VAL A 82 -16.77 -13.97 4.80
N LYS A 83 -17.93 -14.31 5.37
CA LYS A 83 -19.17 -14.44 4.60
C LYS A 83 -19.87 -13.11 4.33
N SER A 84 -19.95 -12.25 5.36
CA SER A 84 -20.65 -10.96 5.27
C SER A 84 -19.82 -9.94 4.49
N PRO A 85 -20.36 -9.32 3.42
CA PRO A 85 -19.68 -8.26 2.69
C PRO A 85 -19.42 -7.00 3.52
N LEU A 86 -20.29 -6.67 4.48
CA LEU A 86 -20.03 -5.57 5.42
C LEU A 86 -18.80 -5.84 6.28
N GLU A 87 -18.66 -7.07 6.79
CA GLU A 87 -17.46 -7.48 7.54
C GLU A 87 -16.21 -7.57 6.65
N LYS A 88 -16.35 -7.87 5.36
CA LYS A 88 -15.23 -7.75 4.40
C LYS A 88 -14.76 -6.31 4.28
N LEU A 89 -15.67 -5.35 4.06
CA LEU A 89 -15.33 -3.92 3.98
C LEU A 89 -14.66 -3.43 5.29
N ARG A 90 -15.18 -3.86 6.43
CA ARG A 90 -14.60 -3.61 7.76
C ARG A 90 -13.15 -4.10 7.82
N SER A 91 -12.93 -5.35 7.45
CA SER A 91 -11.64 -6.04 7.51
C SER A 91 -10.62 -5.44 6.55
N MET A 92 -11.04 -4.98 5.38
CA MET A 92 -10.18 -4.30 4.41
C MET A 92 -9.59 -3.01 4.99
N LEU A 93 -10.43 -2.14 5.59
CA LEU A 93 -10.00 -0.88 6.17
C LEU A 93 -9.17 -1.08 7.45
N LEU A 94 -9.60 -1.97 8.34
CA LEU A 94 -8.86 -2.26 9.56
C LEU A 94 -7.50 -2.92 9.26
N GLY A 95 -7.47 -3.86 8.31
CA GLY A 95 -6.22 -4.48 7.86
C GLY A 95 -5.25 -3.48 7.23
N TYR A 96 -5.76 -2.51 6.46
CA TYR A 96 -4.95 -1.41 5.96
C TYR A 96 -4.39 -0.54 7.09
N TYR A 97 -5.21 -0.18 8.09
CA TYR A 97 -4.77 0.56 9.28
C TYR A 97 -3.67 -0.18 10.06
N GLN A 98 -3.84 -1.47 10.31
CA GLN A 98 -2.83 -2.29 10.98
C GLN A 98 -1.53 -2.35 10.18
N ARG A 99 -1.60 -2.45 8.85
CA ARG A 99 -0.42 -2.42 7.98
C ARG A 99 0.30 -1.09 8.04
N MET A 100 -0.43 0.02 8.08
CA MET A 100 0.13 1.36 8.26
C MET A 100 0.92 1.49 9.57
N ILE A 101 0.48 0.83 10.65
CA ILE A 101 1.23 0.77 11.91
C ILE A 101 2.47 -0.11 11.78
N LYS A 102 2.34 -1.31 11.21
CA LYS A 102 3.42 -2.32 11.12
C LYS A 102 4.50 -1.98 10.10
N HIS A 103 4.14 -1.29 9.01
CA HIS A 103 5.01 -1.02 7.86
C HIS A 103 5.01 0.46 7.45
N PRO A 104 5.30 1.41 8.38
CA PRO A 104 5.08 2.84 8.14
C PRO A 104 5.88 3.40 6.95
N ASN A 105 7.09 2.88 6.69
CA ASN A 105 7.89 3.31 5.55
C ASN A 105 7.27 2.93 4.20
N GLU A 106 6.63 1.76 4.10
CA GLU A 106 5.95 1.36 2.87
C GLU A 106 4.79 2.31 2.60
N LEU A 107 3.91 2.52 3.58
CA LEU A 107 2.76 3.40 3.39
C LEU A 107 3.18 4.86 3.17
N LYS A 108 4.29 5.31 3.78
CA LYS A 108 4.88 6.63 3.47
C LYS A 108 5.36 6.71 2.03
N VAL A 109 6.02 5.68 1.50
CA VAL A 109 6.41 5.62 0.07
C VAL A 109 5.18 5.67 -0.82
N GLN A 110 4.11 4.94 -0.49
CA GLN A 110 2.87 4.96 -1.26
C GLN A 110 2.26 6.36 -1.35
N PHE A 111 2.25 7.08 -0.23
CA PHE A 111 1.74 8.47 -0.18
C PHE A 111 2.62 9.42 -0.98
N LEU A 112 3.94 9.35 -0.81
CA LEU A 112 4.90 10.19 -1.53
C LEU A 112 4.95 9.89 -3.03
N ALA A 113 4.52 8.70 -3.46
CA ALA A 113 4.59 8.29 -4.86
C ALA A 113 3.77 9.17 -5.80
N ILE A 114 2.72 9.84 -5.30
CA ILE A 114 1.93 10.81 -6.07
C ILE A 114 2.81 11.95 -6.61
N SER A 115 3.89 12.32 -5.91
CA SER A 115 4.83 13.31 -6.46
C SER A 115 5.47 12.86 -7.78
N GLY A 116 5.58 11.56 -8.04
CA GLY A 116 6.21 11.02 -9.24
C GLY A 116 5.30 10.89 -10.46
N ILE A 117 4.07 11.42 -10.45
CA ILE A 117 3.09 11.20 -11.53
C ILE A 117 3.44 11.83 -12.87
N ASP A 118 4.40 12.76 -12.91
CA ASP A 118 4.89 13.33 -14.18
C ASP A 118 5.68 12.30 -14.99
N ASP A 119 6.22 11.27 -14.33
CA ASP A 119 6.79 10.10 -14.99
C ASP A 119 5.66 9.13 -15.41
N LYS A 120 5.52 8.93 -16.73
CA LYS A 120 4.44 8.11 -17.32
C LYS A 120 4.40 6.68 -16.79
N ASP A 121 5.54 6.07 -16.48
CA ASP A 121 5.59 4.70 -15.99
C ASP A 121 5.16 4.62 -14.52
N VAL A 122 5.52 5.63 -13.74
CA VAL A 122 5.07 5.78 -12.35
C VAL A 122 3.56 6.04 -12.32
N LEU A 123 3.05 6.97 -13.14
CA LEU A 123 1.61 7.23 -13.27
C LEU A 123 0.85 5.96 -13.67
N LYS A 124 1.34 5.24 -14.68
CA LYS A 124 0.73 3.97 -15.12
C LYS A 124 0.67 2.98 -13.96
N ARG A 125 1.77 2.80 -13.22
CA ARG A 125 1.81 1.91 -12.05
C ARG A 125 0.79 2.31 -11.00
N LEU A 126 0.78 3.58 -10.58
CA LEU A 126 -0.15 4.07 -9.56
C LEU A 126 -1.60 3.94 -9.99
N ARG A 127 -1.91 4.24 -11.27
CA ARG A 127 -3.26 4.08 -11.82
C ARG A 127 -3.71 2.62 -11.78
N THR A 128 -2.86 1.69 -12.23
CA THR A 128 -3.16 0.25 -12.15
C THR A 128 -3.44 -0.19 -10.71
N ASP A 129 -2.68 0.33 -9.74
CA ASP A 129 -2.86 -0.03 -8.32
C ASP A 129 -4.21 0.45 -7.80
N GLN A 130 -4.53 1.71 -8.07
CA GLN A 130 -5.81 2.28 -7.63
C GLN A 130 -7.00 1.58 -8.32
N GLN A 131 -6.89 1.26 -9.61
CA GLN A 131 -7.91 0.50 -10.32
C GLN A 131 -8.14 -0.87 -9.68
N ASN A 132 -7.08 -1.60 -9.31
CA ASN A 132 -7.21 -2.88 -8.64
C ASN A 132 -7.87 -2.75 -7.26
N TYR A 133 -7.53 -1.69 -6.51
CA TYR A 133 -8.16 -1.46 -5.20
C TYR A 133 -9.64 -1.10 -5.32
N ILE A 134 -9.98 -0.16 -6.21
CA ILE A 134 -11.36 0.26 -6.45
C ILE A 134 -12.19 -0.94 -6.93
N LYS A 135 -11.63 -1.78 -7.79
CA LYS A 135 -12.31 -3.00 -8.24
C LYS A 135 -12.64 -3.92 -7.07
N HIS A 136 -11.69 -4.20 -6.17
CA HIS A 136 -11.95 -5.05 -4.99
C HIS A 136 -13.05 -4.49 -4.10
N PHE A 137 -13.05 -3.18 -3.83
CA PHE A 137 -14.14 -2.56 -3.08
C PHE A 137 -15.48 -2.68 -3.82
N SER A 138 -15.49 -2.43 -5.13
CA SER A 138 -16.71 -2.51 -5.96
C SER A 138 -17.28 -3.93 -5.96
N ASP A 139 -16.43 -4.96 -6.10
CA ASP A 139 -16.84 -6.36 -6.08
C ASP A 139 -17.52 -6.72 -4.75
N VAL A 140 -16.93 -6.30 -3.61
CA VAL A 140 -17.50 -6.55 -2.27
C VAL A 140 -18.80 -5.76 -2.05
N ILE A 141 -18.88 -4.51 -2.50
CA ILE A 141 -20.11 -3.71 -2.38
C ILE A 141 -21.24 -4.35 -3.20
N GLN A 142 -20.94 -4.81 -4.41
CA GLN A 142 -21.91 -5.49 -5.29
C GLN A 142 -22.39 -6.81 -4.68
N GLU A 143 -21.50 -7.56 -4.02
CA GLU A 143 -21.83 -8.74 -3.23
C GLU A 143 -22.76 -8.38 -2.05
N GLY A 144 -22.49 -7.28 -1.34
CA GLY A 144 -23.35 -6.81 -0.25
C GLY A 144 -24.76 -6.45 -0.70
N ILE A 145 -24.90 -5.86 -1.90
CA ILE A 145 -26.21 -5.57 -2.50
C ILE A 145 -26.94 -6.88 -2.84
N SER A 146 -26.26 -7.86 -3.43
CA SER A 146 -26.89 -9.14 -3.82
C SER A 146 -27.32 -9.96 -2.60
N GLN A 147 -26.56 -9.90 -1.51
CA GLN A 147 -26.89 -10.53 -0.22
C GLN A 147 -27.89 -9.73 0.62
N ARG A 148 -28.32 -8.53 0.18
CA ARG A 148 -29.21 -7.61 0.91
C ARG A 148 -28.65 -7.14 2.25
N GLU A 149 -27.33 -7.06 2.38
CA GLU A 149 -26.66 -6.42 3.51
C GLU A 149 -26.44 -4.91 3.26
N ILE A 150 -26.26 -4.52 1.99
CA ILE A 150 -26.10 -3.12 1.56
C ILE A 150 -27.33 -2.69 0.78
N ARG A 151 -27.80 -1.45 0.98
CA ARG A 151 -28.96 -0.92 0.24
C ARG A 151 -28.71 -0.87 -1.26
N LYS A 152 -29.73 -1.19 -2.03
CA LYS A 152 -29.66 -1.26 -3.51
C LYS A 152 -29.56 0.09 -4.22
N ASP A 153 -29.81 1.19 -3.52
CA ASP A 153 -29.86 2.54 -4.06
C ASP A 153 -28.51 3.28 -3.95
N VAL A 154 -27.49 2.63 -3.40
CA VAL A 154 -26.14 3.21 -3.30
C VAL A 154 -25.44 3.25 -4.66
N ASP A 155 -24.61 4.27 -4.87
CA ASP A 155 -23.67 4.31 -5.99
C ASP A 155 -22.41 3.49 -5.64
N VAL A 156 -22.25 2.34 -6.28
CA VAL A 156 -21.13 1.41 -6.06
C VAL A 156 -19.77 2.07 -6.31
N ASN A 157 -19.66 2.88 -7.37
CA ASN A 157 -18.40 3.53 -7.72
C ASN A 157 -18.06 4.60 -6.68
N ALA A 158 -19.03 5.45 -6.32
CA ALA A 158 -18.83 6.49 -5.33
C ALA A 158 -18.38 5.90 -3.99
N LEU A 159 -19.02 4.81 -3.54
CA LEU A 159 -18.60 4.10 -2.33
C LEU A 159 -17.21 3.49 -2.49
N ALA A 160 -16.90 2.80 -3.58
CA ALA A 160 -15.57 2.21 -3.78
C ALA A 160 -14.45 3.27 -3.74
N PHE A 161 -14.68 4.46 -4.33
CA PHE A 161 -13.77 5.60 -4.22
C PHE A 161 -13.68 6.12 -2.78
N ALA A 162 -14.79 6.23 -2.05
CA ALA A 162 -14.81 6.68 -0.66
C ALA A 162 -14.04 5.73 0.28
N TYR A 163 -14.25 4.42 0.15
CA TYR A 163 -13.52 3.40 0.92
C TYR A 163 -12.02 3.40 0.58
N ASN A 164 -11.65 3.46 -0.71
CA ASN A 164 -10.25 3.60 -1.12
C ASN A 164 -9.62 4.89 -0.58
N GLY A 165 -10.30 6.02 -0.74
CA GLY A 165 -9.85 7.34 -0.26
C GLY A 165 -9.69 7.40 1.25
N SER A 166 -10.51 6.66 2.00
CA SER A 166 -10.40 6.55 3.46
C SER A 166 -9.07 5.95 3.89
N GLY A 167 -8.54 4.95 3.18
CA GLY A 167 -7.20 4.42 3.44
C GLY A 167 -6.10 5.47 3.20
N ILE A 168 -6.21 6.27 2.13
CA ILE A 168 -5.28 7.35 1.84
C ILE A 168 -5.35 8.42 2.94
N MET A 169 -6.54 8.82 3.34
CA MET A 169 -6.79 9.78 4.43
C MET A 169 -6.21 9.28 5.75
N MET A 170 -6.43 8.02 6.12
CA MET A 170 -5.85 7.41 7.34
C MET A 170 -4.31 7.54 7.36
N ASN A 171 -3.68 7.24 6.23
CA ASN A 171 -2.23 7.36 6.08
C ASN A 171 -1.75 8.80 6.17
N MET A 172 -2.47 9.74 5.52
CA MET A 172 -2.19 11.16 5.61
C MET A 172 -2.28 11.68 7.04
N MET A 173 -3.35 11.35 7.77
CA MET A 173 -3.53 11.76 9.17
C MET A 173 -2.40 11.27 10.06
N ARG A 174 -1.94 10.03 9.86
CA ARG A 174 -0.77 9.50 10.57
C ARG A 174 0.50 10.27 10.23
N LEU A 175 0.77 10.50 8.94
CA LEU A 175 1.98 11.20 8.48
C LEU A 175 2.05 12.65 8.98
N LEU A 176 0.90 13.30 9.15
CA LEU A 176 0.77 14.63 9.73
C LEU A 176 0.81 14.66 11.27
N GLY A 177 1.00 13.50 11.93
CA GLY A 177 1.15 13.42 13.38
C GLY A 177 -0.14 13.45 14.19
N PHE A 178 -1.31 13.29 13.55
CA PHE A 178 -2.60 13.23 14.25
C PHE A 178 -2.83 11.92 15.04
N THR A 179 -1.80 11.12 15.29
CA THR A 179 -1.89 9.76 15.85
C THR A 179 -2.61 9.66 17.19
N ARG A 180 -2.58 10.71 18.03
CA ARG A 180 -3.34 10.75 19.29
C ARG A 180 -4.86 10.80 19.06
N LYS A 181 -5.31 11.66 18.14
CA LYS A 181 -6.74 11.84 17.80
C LYS A 181 -7.22 10.77 16.82
N PHE A 182 -6.35 10.36 15.90
CA PHE A 182 -6.60 9.36 14.87
C PHE A 182 -5.95 8.02 15.26
N ASN A 183 -6.42 7.48 16.38
CA ASN A 183 -6.01 6.19 16.92
C ASN A 183 -6.97 5.06 16.46
N GLU A 184 -6.71 3.83 16.88
CA GLU A 184 -7.47 2.65 16.47
C GLU A 184 -8.97 2.77 16.80
N LYS A 185 -9.31 3.31 17.98
CA LYS A 185 -10.71 3.53 18.38
C LYS A 185 -11.42 4.49 17.42
N THR A 186 -10.77 5.59 17.05
CA THR A 186 -11.32 6.55 16.08
C THR A 186 -11.49 5.91 14.70
N VAL A 187 -10.55 5.07 14.27
CA VAL A 187 -10.63 4.35 12.99
C VAL A 187 -11.77 3.33 13.00
N VAL A 188 -11.93 2.57 14.08
CA VAL A 188 -13.07 1.65 14.24
C VAL A 188 -14.39 2.42 14.17
N SER A 189 -14.51 3.53 14.91
CA SER A 189 -15.71 4.36 14.89
C SER A 189 -16.01 4.93 13.49
N LEU A 190 -14.98 5.33 12.73
CA LEU A 190 -15.14 5.80 11.35
C LEU A 190 -15.67 4.68 10.44
N ILE A 191 -15.11 3.48 10.57
CA ILE A 191 -15.54 2.30 9.80
C ILE A 191 -17.00 1.96 10.14
N ASP A 192 -17.35 1.97 11.42
CA ASP A 192 -18.73 1.73 11.88
C ASP A 192 -19.69 2.74 11.25
N HIS A 193 -19.34 4.03 11.24
CA HIS A 193 -20.19 5.06 10.64
C HIS A 193 -20.37 4.86 9.13
N PHE A 194 -19.33 4.43 8.40
CA PHE A 194 -19.49 4.10 6.98
C PHE A 194 -20.42 2.90 6.76
N ILE A 195 -20.23 1.82 7.52
CA ILE A 195 -21.07 0.62 7.43
C ILE A 195 -22.53 0.95 7.75
N GLU A 196 -22.78 1.65 8.86
CA GLU A 196 -24.13 2.08 9.27
C GLU A 196 -24.81 2.96 8.21
N SER A 197 -24.03 3.79 7.50
CA SER A 197 -24.58 4.67 6.47
C SER A 197 -25.02 3.94 5.20
N ILE A 198 -24.63 2.68 4.96
CA ILE A 198 -24.92 1.96 3.71
C ILE A 198 -25.74 0.67 3.91
N LYS A 199 -25.81 0.16 5.14
CA LYS A 199 -26.55 -1.08 5.43
C LYS A 199 -28.06 -0.91 5.24
N VAL A 200 -28.74 -2.03 5.01
CA VAL A 200 -30.21 -2.14 4.95
C VAL A 200 -30.85 -1.83 6.30
#